data_AF-A0A931VAZ3-F1
#
_entry.id   AF-A0A931VAZ3-F1
#
_cell.length_a   1.000
_cell.length_b   1.000
_cell.length_c   1.000
_cell.angle_alpha   90.00
_cell.angle_beta   90.00
_cell.angle_gamma   90.00
#
_symmetry.space_group_name_H-M   'P 1'
#
loop_
_entity.id
_entity.type
_entity.pdbx_description
1 polymer ?
#
loop_
_entity_poly.entity_id
_entity_poly.type
_entity_poly.pdbx_seq_one_letter_code
_entity_poly.pdbx_strand_id
1 'polypeptide(L)'
;MKTLLAMLAAWGLALGAVMGNGDGGPGAGTQLDTDADGTWDYVMLEDGSWDPPLTSMPPPGTLVDMDGDDVADSELVDQNGNGTIDGVDIGRDGTVDMPIEEGDGGGGGDGDDDGGGGGGPGAGTQLDTDADGTWDHVMQENGDFDPPLMEIPPPGTLVDYDGDNVADAVLVDQDGDGVIDGLDTGMDGTVDIPIDVGDGGDGDGDDGDGDGGDGDDGPGAGTQLDTDADGTWDYVMLEDGSWDPDLTSMPPPGTLVDMDGDDVADAVLVDENGNGIIDGIDIGMDGTVDTPIEESEGGGGDGGGGGGGDGPGAGTQLDTDADGIWDHVMLEDGSFDPPLTSMPPPGTLVDMDGDNVADGVLVDQNGNGTIDGYDAGNDGTVDIPIEEGGGDDGGGGPPH
;
A
#
# COMPACT_ATOMS: atom_id res chain seq x y z
N MET A 1 -12.91 13.61 -8.14
CA MET A 1 -13.36 15.03 -7.97
C MET A 1 -12.36 15.86 -7.17
N LYS A 2 -11.76 15.35 -6.08
CA LYS A 2 -10.74 16.07 -5.28
C LYS A 2 -9.43 16.31 -6.06
N THR A 3 -9.00 15.36 -6.87
CA THR A 3 -7.79 15.43 -7.72
C THR A 3 -7.86 16.51 -8.80
N LEU A 4 -9.02 16.67 -9.45
CA LEU A 4 -9.25 17.69 -10.48
C LEU A 4 -9.16 19.12 -9.90
N LEU A 5 -9.59 19.31 -8.64
CA LEU A 5 -9.57 20.60 -7.97
C LEU A 5 -8.14 20.99 -7.52
N ALA A 6 -7.33 20.01 -7.10
CA ALA A 6 -5.93 20.22 -6.76
C ALA A 6 -5.07 20.55 -7.99
N MET A 7 -5.27 19.84 -9.10
CA MET A 7 -4.62 20.16 -10.38
C MET A 7 -5.01 21.54 -10.91
N LEU A 8 -6.28 21.97 -10.77
CA LEU A 8 -6.75 23.31 -11.17
C LEU A 8 -6.20 24.43 -10.28
N ALA A 9 -6.00 24.18 -8.99
CA ALA A 9 -5.36 25.13 -8.06
C ALA A 9 -3.85 25.26 -8.34
N ALA A 10 -3.17 24.15 -8.65
CA ALA A 10 -1.79 24.14 -9.12
C ALA A 10 -1.65 24.85 -10.48
N TRP A 11 -2.59 24.64 -11.40
CA TRP A 11 -2.75 25.37 -12.65
C TRP A 11 -2.86 26.87 -12.43
N GLY A 12 -3.67 27.28 -11.45
CA GLY A 12 -3.83 28.68 -11.10
C GLY A 12 -2.57 29.31 -10.49
N LEU A 13 -1.74 28.54 -9.79
CA LEU A 13 -0.49 29.03 -9.21
C LEU A 13 0.65 29.11 -10.23
N ALA A 14 0.76 28.14 -11.15
CA ALA A 14 1.82 28.09 -12.15
C ALA A 14 1.73 29.23 -13.19
N LEU A 15 0.52 29.57 -13.64
CA LEU A 15 0.29 30.69 -14.57
C LEU A 15 0.62 32.07 -13.97
N GLY A 16 0.57 32.21 -12.63
CA GLY A 16 0.82 33.48 -11.96
C GLY A 16 2.26 33.85 -11.68
N ALA A 17 3.17 32.89 -11.71
CA ALA A 17 4.57 33.13 -11.40
C ALA A 17 5.32 33.84 -12.54
N VAL A 18 4.87 33.74 -13.79
CA VAL A 18 5.68 34.09 -14.97
C VAL A 18 5.42 35.51 -15.52
N MET A 19 4.27 36.14 -15.26
CA MET A 19 3.88 37.39 -15.95
C MET A 19 3.96 38.70 -15.15
N GLY A 20 4.83 38.78 -14.14
CA GLY A 20 5.41 40.05 -13.67
C GLY A 20 4.46 41.12 -13.10
N ASN A 21 3.18 40.80 -12.92
CA ASN A 21 2.28 41.45 -11.98
C ASN A 21 2.02 40.40 -10.90
N GLY A 22 2.53 40.65 -9.69
CA GLY A 22 2.32 39.75 -8.57
C GLY A 22 0.84 39.39 -8.43
N ASP A 23 0.59 38.14 -8.07
CA ASP A 23 -0.70 37.53 -7.69
C ASP A 23 -1.42 36.71 -8.81
N GLY A 24 -0.76 36.41 -9.94
CA GLY A 24 -1.38 36.15 -11.25
C GLY A 24 -1.99 34.77 -11.59
N GLY A 25 -2.80 34.16 -10.75
CA GLY A 25 -3.66 33.08 -11.28
C GLY A 25 -4.65 33.56 -12.34
N PRO A 26 -5.30 32.64 -13.09
CA PRO A 26 -6.42 32.99 -13.97
C PRO A 26 -7.41 33.82 -13.16
N GLY A 27 -7.64 35.05 -13.63
CA GLY A 27 -8.48 36.01 -12.94
C GLY A 27 -9.96 35.76 -13.25
N ALA A 28 -10.82 36.37 -12.44
CA ALA A 28 -12.23 36.51 -12.79
C ALA A 28 -12.36 37.11 -14.20
N GLY A 29 -13.10 36.44 -15.07
CA GLY A 29 -13.21 36.79 -16.48
C GLY A 29 -12.42 35.89 -17.42
N THR A 30 -11.53 35.01 -16.93
CA THR A 30 -10.89 33.96 -17.75
C THR A 30 -11.97 33.10 -18.41
N GLN A 31 -11.82 32.76 -19.69
CA GLN A 31 -12.79 32.01 -20.47
C GLN A 31 -12.14 30.77 -21.13
N LEU A 32 -12.93 29.71 -21.30
CA LEU A 32 -12.53 28.50 -22.03
C LEU A 32 -13.52 28.21 -23.15
N ASP A 33 -13.00 27.90 -24.34
CA ASP A 33 -13.75 27.41 -25.50
C ASP A 33 -13.24 25.99 -25.79
N THR A 34 -14.01 24.99 -25.37
CA THR A 34 -13.57 23.59 -25.30
C THR A 34 -13.77 22.81 -26.58
N ASP A 35 -14.58 23.33 -27.51
CA ASP A 35 -14.76 22.77 -28.85
C ASP A 35 -14.18 23.64 -29.97
N ALA A 36 -13.56 24.75 -29.59
CA ALA A 36 -12.93 25.74 -30.46
C ALA A 36 -13.89 26.29 -31.53
N ASP A 37 -15.19 26.42 -31.20
CA ASP A 37 -16.22 26.91 -32.13
C ASP A 37 -16.29 28.45 -32.21
N GLY A 38 -15.54 29.14 -31.34
CA GLY A 38 -15.52 30.59 -31.21
C GLY A 38 -16.56 31.13 -30.21
N THR A 39 -17.19 30.26 -29.43
CA THR A 39 -18.08 30.59 -28.33
C THR A 39 -17.47 30.10 -27.03
N TRP A 40 -17.33 30.99 -26.06
CA TRP A 40 -16.84 30.63 -24.74
C TRP A 40 -17.86 29.77 -24.00
N ASP A 41 -17.44 28.56 -23.63
CA ASP A 41 -18.24 27.57 -22.92
C ASP A 41 -18.25 27.83 -21.42
N TYR A 42 -17.10 28.27 -20.88
CA TYR A 42 -16.88 28.44 -19.45
C TYR A 42 -16.28 29.81 -19.15
N VAL A 43 -16.69 30.41 -18.03
CA VAL A 43 -16.11 31.67 -17.52
C VAL A 43 -15.77 31.51 -16.04
N MET A 44 -14.58 31.96 -15.65
CA MET A 44 -14.17 32.00 -14.24
C MET A 44 -14.81 33.21 -13.54
N LEU A 45 -15.51 32.94 -12.43
CA LEU A 45 -16.18 33.93 -11.60
C LEU A 45 -15.21 34.61 -10.61
N GLU A 46 -15.67 35.68 -9.96
CA GLU A 46 -14.90 36.43 -8.94
C GLU A 46 -14.45 35.59 -7.74
N ASP A 47 -15.10 34.46 -7.47
CA ASP A 47 -14.76 33.54 -6.39
C ASP A 47 -13.81 32.41 -6.82
N GLY A 48 -13.31 32.44 -8.06
CA GLY A 48 -12.42 31.42 -8.64
C GLY A 48 -13.13 30.17 -9.15
N SER A 49 -14.47 30.10 -9.05
CA SER A 49 -15.24 28.98 -9.61
C SER A 49 -15.53 29.18 -11.11
N TRP A 50 -15.77 28.09 -11.84
CA TRP A 50 -16.18 28.12 -13.24
C TRP A 50 -17.72 28.13 -13.37
N ASP A 51 -18.25 28.89 -14.32
CA ASP A 51 -19.66 28.90 -14.73
C ASP A 51 -19.81 28.51 -16.22
N PRO A 52 -20.43 27.37 -16.54
CA PRO A 52 -20.89 26.34 -15.61
C PRO A 52 -19.70 25.65 -14.89
N PRO A 53 -19.91 24.94 -13.77
CA PRO A 53 -18.81 24.22 -13.13
C PRO A 53 -18.18 23.19 -14.08
N LEU A 54 -16.86 23.20 -14.18
CA LEU A 54 -16.12 22.15 -14.90
C LEU A 54 -16.34 20.81 -14.20
N THR A 55 -16.76 19.81 -14.97
CA THR A 55 -17.02 18.45 -14.46
C THR A 55 -16.00 17.42 -14.95
N SER A 56 -15.18 17.80 -15.92
CA SER A 56 -14.08 17.03 -16.47
C SER A 56 -12.96 17.98 -16.91
N MET A 57 -11.78 17.43 -17.15
CA MET A 57 -10.69 18.19 -17.76
C MET A 57 -11.08 18.58 -19.19
N PRO A 58 -10.79 19.81 -19.64
CA PRO A 58 -10.98 20.19 -21.04
C PRO A 58 -10.13 19.31 -21.97
N PRO A 59 -10.59 19.00 -23.20
CA PRO A 59 -9.79 18.24 -24.15
C PRO A 59 -8.63 19.07 -24.71
N PRO A 60 -7.58 18.42 -25.25
CA PRO A 60 -6.59 19.11 -26.09
C PRO A 60 -7.24 19.89 -27.24
N GLY A 61 -6.70 21.05 -27.56
CA GLY A 61 -7.26 22.03 -28.51
C GLY A 61 -8.22 23.04 -27.88
N THR A 62 -8.49 22.95 -26.57
CA THR A 62 -9.25 23.97 -25.84
C THR A 62 -8.56 25.32 -25.92
N LEU A 63 -9.31 26.37 -26.25
CA LEU A 63 -8.81 27.75 -26.28
C LEU A 63 -9.02 28.41 -24.93
N VAL A 64 -8.06 29.23 -24.53
CA VAL A 64 -8.10 29.98 -23.27
C VAL A 64 -7.97 31.47 -23.57
N ASP A 65 -8.93 32.26 -23.10
CA ASP A 65 -8.84 33.72 -22.99
C ASP A 65 -8.60 34.06 -21.52
N MET A 66 -7.42 34.59 -21.21
CA MET A 66 -7.00 34.83 -19.83
C MET A 66 -7.40 36.21 -19.31
N ASP A 67 -7.59 37.19 -20.20
CA ASP A 67 -7.89 38.57 -19.81
C ASP A 67 -9.37 38.97 -20.01
N GLY A 68 -10.16 38.08 -20.60
CA GLY A 68 -11.59 38.20 -20.81
C GLY A 68 -11.96 39.22 -21.90
N ASP A 69 -11.08 39.45 -22.88
CA ASP A 69 -11.31 40.37 -24.00
C ASP A 69 -12.00 39.74 -25.22
N ASP A 70 -12.46 38.49 -25.08
CA ASP A 70 -13.05 37.61 -26.09
C ASP A 70 -12.07 37.20 -27.21
N VAL A 71 -10.76 37.19 -26.93
CA VAL A 71 -9.72 36.69 -27.84
C VAL A 71 -8.88 35.61 -27.14
N ALA A 72 -8.78 34.44 -27.76
CA ALA A 72 -7.93 33.37 -27.23
C ALA A 72 -6.45 33.80 -27.20
N ASP A 73 -5.87 33.74 -26.00
CA ASP A 73 -4.46 33.99 -25.72
C ASP A 73 -3.60 32.73 -25.92
N SER A 74 -4.18 31.57 -25.59
CA SER A 74 -3.47 30.29 -25.64
C SER A 74 -4.36 29.11 -26.03
N GLU A 75 -3.71 27.97 -26.26
CA GLU A 75 -4.33 26.69 -26.58
C GLU A 75 -3.73 25.58 -25.71
N LEU A 76 -4.55 24.62 -25.28
CA LEU A 76 -4.10 23.44 -24.55
C LEU A 76 -3.59 22.40 -25.54
N VAL A 77 -2.37 21.92 -25.39
CA VAL A 77 -1.72 21.07 -26.38
C VAL A 77 -1.42 19.69 -25.82
N ASP A 78 -1.75 18.68 -26.62
CA ASP A 78 -1.30 17.29 -26.51
C ASP A 78 -0.22 17.10 -27.58
N GLN A 79 1.03 17.16 -27.16
CA GLN A 79 2.19 17.11 -28.04
C GLN A 79 2.53 15.67 -28.44
N ASN A 80 2.27 14.69 -27.58
CA ASN A 80 2.60 13.28 -27.81
C ASN A 80 1.44 12.47 -28.45
N GLY A 81 0.21 13.00 -28.46
CA GLY A 81 -0.98 12.41 -29.04
C GLY A 81 -1.65 11.34 -28.16
N ASN A 82 -1.42 11.34 -26.85
CA ASN A 82 -1.97 10.36 -25.91
C ASN A 82 -3.40 10.69 -25.44
N GLY A 83 -3.92 11.88 -25.76
CA GLY A 83 -5.24 12.35 -25.34
C GLY A 83 -5.25 13.15 -24.03
N THR A 84 -4.09 13.40 -23.44
CA THR A 84 -3.86 14.20 -22.23
C THR A 84 -3.18 15.52 -22.59
N ILE A 85 -3.39 16.57 -21.79
CA ILE A 85 -2.80 17.88 -22.05
C ILE A 85 -1.37 17.91 -21.50
N ASP A 86 -0.38 17.98 -22.38
CA ASP A 86 1.05 18.07 -22.03
C ASP A 86 1.47 19.50 -21.65
N GLY A 87 0.73 20.52 -22.10
CA GLY A 87 1.10 21.91 -21.83
C GLY A 87 0.20 22.97 -22.45
N VAL A 88 0.67 24.22 -22.36
CA VAL A 88 0.02 25.42 -22.90
C VAL A 88 0.90 26.05 -23.98
N ASP A 89 0.31 26.28 -25.16
CA ASP A 89 0.90 27.01 -26.29
C ASP A 89 0.38 28.46 -26.28
N ILE A 90 1.27 29.40 -25.93
CA ILE A 90 0.99 30.83 -25.87
C ILE A 90 1.27 31.43 -27.25
N GLY A 91 0.22 31.89 -27.92
CA GLY A 91 0.32 32.44 -29.28
C GLY A 91 0.05 31.45 -30.40
N ARG A 92 -0.23 30.18 -30.05
CA ARG A 92 -0.86 29.17 -30.91
C ARG A 92 -0.01 28.84 -32.15
N ASP A 93 1.29 28.64 -31.93
CA ASP A 93 2.26 28.35 -32.99
C ASP A 93 2.60 26.86 -33.15
N GLY A 94 1.99 26.02 -32.30
CA GLY A 94 2.15 24.58 -32.24
C GLY A 94 3.30 24.12 -31.34
N THR A 95 3.87 25.01 -30.52
CA THR A 95 4.91 24.68 -29.54
C THR A 95 4.42 24.88 -28.11
N VAL A 96 4.79 23.96 -27.22
CA VAL A 96 4.46 24.08 -25.79
C VAL A 96 5.40 25.13 -25.18
N ASP A 97 4.84 26.26 -24.76
CA ASP A 97 5.58 27.33 -24.07
C ASP A 97 5.68 27.06 -22.57
N MET A 98 4.65 26.41 -22.02
CA MET A 98 4.59 26.03 -20.61
C MET A 98 4.20 24.55 -20.51
N PRO A 99 5.16 23.64 -20.28
CA PRO A 99 4.83 22.26 -19.99
C PRO A 99 4.03 22.21 -18.68
N ILE A 100 3.00 21.38 -18.66
CA ILE A 100 2.34 21.00 -17.41
C ILE A 100 3.15 19.83 -16.90
N GLU A 101 3.81 19.99 -15.76
CA GLU A 101 4.30 18.85 -15.00
C GLU A 101 3.07 18.02 -14.63
N GLU A 102 2.89 16.90 -15.32
CA GLU A 102 2.05 15.82 -14.82
C GLU A 102 2.72 15.41 -13.52
N GLY A 103 2.13 15.79 -12.38
CA GLY A 103 2.74 15.58 -11.08
C GLY A 103 3.13 14.12 -10.90
N ASP A 104 4.39 13.82 -11.14
CA ASP A 104 5.10 12.77 -10.50
C ASP A 104 5.06 13.12 -9.01
N GLY A 105 4.61 12.20 -8.17
CA GLY A 105 4.56 12.38 -6.72
C GLY A 105 5.95 12.52 -6.06
N GLY A 106 6.95 13.04 -6.76
CA GLY A 106 8.33 13.23 -6.32
C GLY A 106 8.53 14.62 -5.73
N GLY A 107 8.48 14.73 -4.41
CA GLY A 107 8.89 15.93 -3.69
C GLY A 107 10.32 16.32 -4.03
N GLY A 108 10.49 17.54 -4.57
CA GLY A 108 11.80 18.19 -4.68
C GLY A 108 12.38 18.48 -3.29
N GLY A 109 13.30 17.63 -2.86
CA GLY A 109 14.16 17.84 -1.69
C GLY A 109 15.60 18.12 -2.13
N ASP A 110 16.04 19.36 -1.93
CA ASP A 110 17.40 19.79 -2.21
C ASP A 110 18.41 19.11 -1.26
N GLY A 111 19.35 18.34 -1.81
CA GLY A 111 20.75 18.24 -1.41
C GLY A 111 21.13 17.85 0.03
N ASP A 112 21.76 16.69 0.18
CA ASP A 112 23.20 16.59 0.48
C ASP A 112 23.65 15.11 0.38
N ASP A 113 24.45 14.82 -0.66
CA ASP A 113 25.24 13.59 -0.81
C ASP A 113 26.20 13.46 0.38
N ASP A 114 26.00 12.47 1.27
CA ASP A 114 27.04 11.93 2.15
C ASP A 114 26.70 10.48 2.59
N GLY A 115 26.68 9.55 1.61
CA GLY A 115 27.12 8.15 1.74
C GLY A 115 26.49 7.24 2.80
N GLY A 116 25.60 6.33 2.36
CA GLY A 116 25.15 5.19 3.15
C GLY A 116 24.30 4.17 2.39
N GLY A 117 24.95 3.27 1.62
CA GLY A 117 24.66 1.83 1.57
C GLY A 117 23.27 1.22 1.26
N GLY A 118 22.22 1.97 0.94
CA GLY A 118 20.94 1.38 0.49
C GLY A 118 20.99 0.99 -0.99
N GLY A 119 20.93 -0.30 -1.30
CA GLY A 119 21.05 -0.88 -2.65
C GLY A 119 19.82 -0.66 -3.55
N GLY A 120 19.39 0.59 -3.71
CA GLY A 120 18.42 0.94 -4.75
C GLY A 120 19.01 0.72 -6.15
N PRO A 121 18.16 0.55 -7.18
CA PRO A 121 18.61 0.45 -8.57
C PRO A 121 19.48 1.66 -8.90
N GLY A 122 20.74 1.40 -9.25
CA GLY A 122 21.71 2.44 -9.60
C GLY A 122 21.66 2.78 -11.08
N ALA A 123 22.32 3.87 -11.45
CA ALA A 123 22.56 4.20 -12.85
C ALA A 123 23.15 2.99 -13.60
N GLY A 124 22.51 2.59 -14.69
CA GLY A 124 22.80 1.36 -15.42
C GLY A 124 21.73 0.27 -15.29
N THR A 125 20.77 0.39 -14.36
CA THR A 125 19.65 -0.54 -14.29
C THR A 125 18.88 -0.57 -15.61
N GLN A 126 18.61 -1.77 -16.14
CA GLN A 126 17.93 -1.96 -17.42
C GLN A 126 16.57 -2.63 -17.21
N LEU A 127 15.59 -2.25 -18.01
CA LEU A 127 14.25 -2.87 -18.04
C LEU A 127 13.94 -3.37 -19.45
N ASP A 128 13.45 -4.60 -19.54
CA ASP A 128 12.93 -5.22 -20.76
C ASP A 128 11.44 -5.49 -20.55
N THR A 129 10.61 -4.57 -21.06
CA THR A 129 9.19 -4.46 -20.72
C THR A 129 8.32 -5.43 -21.50
N ASP A 130 8.80 -5.93 -22.64
CA ASP A 130 8.12 -6.96 -23.43
C ASP A 130 8.77 -8.34 -23.34
N ALA A 131 9.86 -8.45 -22.59
CA ALA A 131 10.65 -9.65 -22.35
C ALA A 131 11.14 -10.29 -23.67
N ASP A 132 11.44 -9.49 -24.70
CA ASP A 132 11.94 -9.99 -25.99
C ASP A 132 13.46 -10.29 -26.00
N GLY A 133 14.16 -9.94 -24.92
CA GLY A 133 15.60 -10.04 -24.75
C GLY A 133 16.37 -8.80 -25.21
N THR A 134 15.66 -7.70 -25.47
CA THR A 134 16.22 -6.38 -25.78
C THR A 134 15.81 -5.42 -24.67
N TRP A 135 16.79 -4.81 -24.00
CA TRP A 135 16.51 -3.80 -22.98
C TRP A 135 15.87 -2.55 -23.61
N ASP A 136 14.68 -2.21 -23.14
CA ASP A 136 13.86 -1.11 -23.62
C ASP A 136 14.23 0.21 -22.94
N HIS A 137 14.54 0.15 -21.65
CA HIS A 137 14.85 1.31 -20.81
C HIS A 137 16.16 1.13 -20.04
N VAL A 138 16.91 2.22 -19.87
CA VAL A 138 18.12 2.23 -19.04
C VAL A 138 18.07 3.41 -18.08
N MET A 139 18.26 3.16 -16.79
CA MET A 139 18.35 4.18 -15.75
C MET A 139 19.64 4.98 -15.92
N GLN A 140 19.51 6.30 -16.02
CA GLN A 140 20.61 7.24 -16.16
C GLN A 140 21.19 7.64 -14.80
N GLU A 141 22.32 8.36 -14.82
CA GLU A 141 23.00 8.87 -13.62
C GLU A 141 22.13 9.81 -12.76
N ASN A 142 21.07 10.39 -13.32
CA ASN A 142 20.16 11.28 -12.61
C ASN A 142 18.95 10.55 -12.00
N GLY A 143 18.87 9.22 -12.09
CA GLY A 143 17.76 8.42 -11.56
C GLY A 143 16.61 8.16 -12.53
N ASP A 144 16.62 8.78 -13.72
CA ASP A 144 15.55 8.63 -14.70
C ASP A 144 15.82 7.51 -15.71
N PHE A 145 14.80 6.81 -16.18
CA PHE A 145 14.91 5.88 -17.31
C PHE A 145 14.97 6.62 -18.66
N ASP A 146 15.78 6.12 -19.61
CA ASP A 146 15.81 6.57 -21.01
C ASP A 146 15.34 5.45 -21.97
N PRO A 147 14.24 5.62 -22.72
CA PRO A 147 13.30 6.76 -22.64
C PRO A 147 12.55 6.78 -21.29
N PRO A 148 11.99 7.93 -20.87
CA PRO A 148 11.22 8.03 -19.64
C PRO A 148 10.09 6.99 -19.61
N LEU A 149 9.90 6.35 -18.47
CA LEU A 149 8.75 5.47 -18.24
C LEU A 149 7.50 6.34 -18.14
N MET A 150 6.58 6.18 -19.10
CA MET A 150 5.29 6.88 -19.11
C MET A 150 4.19 6.08 -18.38
N GLU A 151 4.42 4.79 -18.16
CA GLU A 151 3.52 3.87 -17.48
C GLU A 151 4.37 2.92 -16.62
N ILE A 152 3.78 2.38 -15.54
CA ILE A 152 4.41 1.32 -14.76
C ILE A 152 4.61 0.11 -15.69
N PRO A 153 5.82 -0.48 -15.74
CA PRO A 153 6.05 -1.64 -16.58
C PRO A 153 5.09 -2.79 -16.22
N PRO A 154 4.59 -3.55 -17.21
CA PRO A 154 3.65 -4.64 -16.94
C PRO A 154 4.32 -5.78 -16.14
N PRO A 155 3.53 -6.60 -15.45
CA PRO A 155 4.03 -7.83 -14.83
C PRO A 155 4.74 -8.71 -15.84
N GLY A 156 5.88 -9.28 -15.45
CA GLY A 156 6.77 -10.02 -16.35
C GLY A 156 7.90 -9.19 -16.96
N THR A 157 7.96 -7.88 -16.68
CA THR A 157 9.11 -7.03 -17.05
C THR A 157 10.37 -7.54 -16.37
N LEU A 158 11.43 -7.75 -17.15
CA LEU A 158 12.74 -8.15 -16.61
C LEU A 158 13.51 -6.93 -16.14
N VAL A 159 14.22 -7.08 -15.02
CA VAL A 159 15.06 -6.05 -14.39
C VAL A 159 16.49 -6.54 -14.31
N ASP A 160 17.45 -5.74 -14.75
CA ASP A 160 18.90 -5.98 -14.63
C ASP A 160 19.51 -4.79 -13.86
N TYR A 161 19.91 -4.99 -12.61
CA TYR A 161 20.41 -3.94 -11.74
C TYR A 161 21.88 -3.59 -11.99
N ASP A 162 22.67 -4.55 -12.50
CA ASP A 162 24.13 -4.41 -12.62
C ASP A 162 24.62 -4.10 -14.05
N GLY A 163 23.70 -4.15 -15.03
CA GLY A 163 23.89 -3.81 -16.43
C GLY A 163 24.70 -4.84 -17.21
N ASP A 164 24.81 -6.08 -16.73
CA ASP A 164 25.56 -7.14 -17.43
C ASP A 164 24.79 -7.78 -18.60
N ASN A 165 23.53 -7.37 -18.81
CA ASN A 165 22.56 -7.87 -19.78
C ASN A 165 22.02 -9.27 -19.44
N VAL A 166 21.99 -9.62 -18.17
CA VAL A 166 21.26 -10.77 -17.62
C VAL A 166 20.25 -10.21 -16.63
N ALA A 167 19.00 -10.64 -16.75
CA ALA A 167 17.98 -10.24 -15.79
C ALA A 167 18.36 -10.76 -14.39
N ASP A 168 18.27 -9.86 -13.42
CA ASP A 168 18.44 -10.12 -11.99
C ASP A 168 17.11 -10.36 -11.30
N ALA A 169 16.01 -9.82 -11.86
CA ALA A 169 14.67 -10.00 -11.33
C ALA A 169 13.59 -9.91 -12.42
N VAL A 170 12.36 -10.24 -12.04
CA VAL A 170 11.14 -9.97 -12.81
C VAL A 170 10.11 -9.26 -11.93
N LEU A 171 9.37 -8.31 -12.49
CA LEU A 171 8.25 -7.68 -11.79
C LEU A 171 7.08 -8.66 -11.69
N VAL A 172 6.53 -8.86 -10.50
CA VAL A 172 5.44 -9.80 -10.24
C VAL A 172 4.20 -9.07 -9.74
N ASP A 173 3.07 -9.47 -10.30
CA ASP A 173 1.70 -9.19 -9.85
C ASP A 173 1.13 -10.55 -9.44
N GLN A 174 1.21 -10.81 -8.14
CA GLN A 174 0.95 -12.11 -7.54
C GLN A 174 -0.56 -12.34 -7.39
N ASP A 175 -1.35 -11.29 -7.16
CA ASP A 175 -2.80 -11.38 -6.98
C ASP A 175 -3.60 -11.15 -8.29
N GLY A 176 -2.96 -10.64 -9.33
CA GLY A 176 -3.51 -10.42 -10.66
C GLY A 176 -4.38 -9.17 -10.78
N ASP A 177 -4.19 -8.18 -9.90
CA ASP A 177 -4.98 -6.95 -9.88
C ASP A 177 -4.48 -5.89 -10.89
N GLY A 178 -3.29 -6.09 -11.47
CA GLY A 178 -2.64 -5.20 -12.43
C GLY A 178 -1.67 -4.19 -11.81
N VAL A 179 -1.38 -4.30 -10.51
CA VAL A 179 -0.34 -3.57 -9.77
C VAL A 179 0.84 -4.51 -9.52
N ILE A 180 2.06 -3.97 -9.50
CA ILE A 180 3.26 -4.78 -9.20
C ILE A 180 3.40 -4.90 -7.67
N ASP A 181 3.31 -6.12 -7.17
CA ASP A 181 3.46 -6.46 -5.74
C ASP A 181 4.93 -6.49 -5.31
N GLY A 182 5.84 -6.80 -6.24
CA GLY A 182 7.26 -6.84 -5.95
C GLY A 182 8.16 -7.38 -7.03
N LEU A 183 9.38 -7.72 -6.62
CA LEU A 183 10.45 -8.25 -7.46
C LEU A 183 10.65 -9.74 -7.12
N ASP A 184 10.68 -10.58 -8.15
CA ASP A 184 11.08 -11.98 -8.08
C ASP A 184 12.50 -12.12 -8.63
N THR A 185 13.47 -12.18 -7.72
CA THR A 185 14.89 -12.37 -8.01
C THR A 185 15.25 -13.83 -8.29
N GLY A 186 14.43 -14.77 -7.82
CA GLY A 186 14.54 -16.21 -8.06
C GLY A 186 14.04 -16.66 -9.44
N MET A 187 13.25 -15.81 -10.11
CA MET A 187 12.48 -16.09 -11.33
C MET A 187 11.59 -17.33 -11.21
N ASP A 188 10.99 -17.56 -10.04
CA ASP A 188 10.10 -18.70 -9.78
C ASP A 188 8.60 -18.35 -9.75
N GLY A 189 8.27 -17.07 -9.88
CA GLY A 189 6.93 -16.50 -9.89
C GLY A 189 6.42 -16.02 -8.53
N THR A 190 7.27 -15.99 -7.50
CA THR A 190 6.91 -15.49 -6.16
C THR A 190 7.67 -14.21 -5.81
N VAL A 191 7.07 -13.31 -5.04
CA VAL A 191 7.71 -12.05 -4.62
C VAL A 191 8.80 -12.33 -3.59
N ASP A 192 10.06 -12.02 -3.94
CA ASP A 192 11.19 -12.09 -3.00
C ASP A 192 11.38 -10.78 -2.25
N ILE A 193 11.17 -9.66 -2.94
CA ILE A 193 11.33 -8.31 -2.41
C ILE A 193 10.01 -7.57 -2.66
N PRO A 194 9.17 -7.38 -1.63
CA PRO A 194 7.92 -6.64 -1.79
C PRO A 194 8.23 -5.19 -2.14
N ILE A 195 7.47 -4.65 -3.10
CA ILE A 195 7.44 -3.22 -3.34
C ILE A 195 6.27 -2.70 -2.50
N ASP A 196 6.59 -2.02 -1.41
CA ASP A 196 5.58 -1.31 -0.65
C ASP A 196 5.09 -0.14 -1.51
N VAL A 197 3.97 -0.36 -2.21
CA VAL A 197 3.28 0.69 -2.93
C VAL A 197 2.54 1.49 -1.87
N GLY A 198 3.30 2.29 -1.12
CA GLY A 198 2.84 2.99 0.08
C GLY A 198 1.43 3.51 -0.14
N ASP A 199 0.54 3.12 0.76
CA ASP A 199 -0.89 3.37 0.75
C ASP A 199 -1.25 4.85 0.96
N GLY A 200 -0.46 5.79 0.42
CA GLY A 200 -0.83 7.20 0.29
C GLY A 200 -1.33 7.83 1.58
N GLY A 201 -0.82 7.37 2.73
CA GLY A 201 -1.07 7.95 4.05
C GLY A 201 -0.73 9.43 4.00
N ASP A 202 -1.78 10.23 4.05
CA ASP A 202 -1.83 11.67 3.91
C ASP A 202 -1.03 12.34 5.02
N GLY A 203 0.17 12.81 4.64
CA GLY A 203 0.98 13.74 5.42
C GLY A 203 0.29 15.10 5.60
N ASP A 204 -0.65 15.16 6.52
CA ASP A 204 -0.99 16.38 7.27
C ASP A 204 -0.17 16.28 8.59
N GLY A 205 0.93 17.00 8.76
CA GLY A 205 0.91 18.44 8.99
C GLY A 205 0.58 18.74 10.45
N ASP A 206 1.49 18.44 11.38
CA ASP A 206 1.32 18.81 12.79
C ASP A 206 2.30 19.93 13.20
N ASP A 207 1.91 21.16 12.87
CA ASP A 207 2.48 22.36 13.48
C ASP A 207 1.67 22.68 14.75
N GLY A 208 2.23 22.35 15.91
CA GLY A 208 2.09 23.21 17.08
C GLY A 208 1.26 22.71 18.27
N ASP A 209 2.02 22.53 19.35
CA ASP A 209 1.69 22.83 20.75
C ASP A 209 0.51 22.09 21.43
N GLY A 210 0.86 21.02 22.16
CA GLY A 210 0.08 20.66 23.35
C GLY A 210 0.34 19.27 23.94
N ASP A 211 1.25 19.22 24.91
CA ASP A 211 1.24 18.35 26.10
C ASP A 211 0.22 17.18 26.14
N GLY A 212 0.75 15.94 26.09
CA GLY A 212 0.18 14.80 26.82
C GLY A 212 -0.67 13.83 26.00
N GLY A 213 -0.02 12.78 25.50
CA GLY A 213 -0.62 11.54 25.05
C GLY A 213 0.47 10.46 25.05
N ASP A 214 0.31 9.46 25.90
CA ASP A 214 1.29 8.43 26.23
C ASP A 214 1.24 7.30 25.19
N GLY A 215 1.49 7.60 23.91
CA GLY A 215 1.28 6.67 22.80
C GLY A 215 2.57 6.36 22.05
N ASP A 216 3.12 5.18 22.32
CA ASP A 216 3.91 4.34 21.42
C ASP A 216 4.98 5.03 20.56
N ASP A 217 5.80 5.88 21.19
CA ASP A 217 7.11 6.20 20.63
C ASP A 217 7.91 4.90 20.64
N GLY A 218 8.05 4.26 19.47
CA GLY A 218 8.90 3.10 19.28
C GLY A 218 10.34 3.35 19.78
N PRO A 219 11.18 2.30 19.79
CA PRO A 219 12.55 2.45 20.24
C PRO A 219 13.27 3.62 19.53
N GLY A 220 14.05 4.38 20.29
CA GLY A 220 14.80 5.50 19.72
C GLY A 220 16.02 5.00 18.92
N ALA A 221 16.50 5.79 17.98
CA ALA A 221 17.76 5.54 17.29
C ALA A 221 18.90 5.29 18.29
N GLY A 222 19.66 4.23 18.06
CA GLY A 222 20.69 3.74 18.98
C GLY A 222 20.23 2.64 19.94
N THR A 223 18.93 2.28 19.98
CA THR A 223 18.45 1.11 20.72
C THR A 223 19.12 -0.14 20.19
N GLN A 224 19.57 -1.06 21.04
CA GLN A 224 20.26 -2.29 20.66
C GLN A 224 19.51 -3.52 21.17
N LEU A 225 19.55 -4.62 20.41
CA LEU A 225 18.99 -5.92 20.81
C LEU A 225 20.07 -7.00 20.78
N ASP A 226 20.11 -7.82 21.83
CA ASP A 226 20.93 -9.04 21.93
C ASP A 226 19.96 -10.21 22.08
N THR A 227 19.71 -10.90 20.96
CA THR A 227 18.63 -11.88 20.80
C THR A 227 18.97 -13.26 21.35
N ASP A 228 20.26 -13.56 21.52
CA ASP A 228 20.72 -14.81 22.12
C ASP A 228 21.32 -14.65 23.53
N ALA A 229 21.35 -13.41 24.02
CA ALA A 229 21.86 -12.99 25.32
C ALA A 229 23.32 -13.42 25.54
N ASP A 230 24.14 -13.44 24.49
CA ASP A 230 25.56 -13.81 24.57
C ASP A 230 26.48 -12.66 25.04
N GLY A 231 25.94 -11.44 25.13
CA GLY A 231 26.65 -10.22 25.49
C GLY A 231 27.20 -9.47 24.28
N THR A 232 26.76 -9.79 23.08
CA THR A 232 27.02 -9.09 21.82
C THR A 232 25.71 -8.60 21.25
N TRP A 233 25.61 -7.31 20.91
CA TRP A 233 24.42 -6.77 20.27
C TRP A 233 24.30 -7.28 18.83
N ASP A 234 23.16 -7.88 18.53
CA ASP A 234 22.82 -8.43 17.22
C ASP A 234 22.24 -7.36 16.30
N TYR A 235 21.45 -6.43 16.86
CA TYR A 235 20.71 -5.41 16.12
C TYR A 235 20.88 -4.03 16.73
N VAL A 236 20.86 -2.99 15.89
CA VAL A 236 20.85 -1.58 16.30
C VAL A 236 19.78 -0.81 15.53
N MET A 237 18.95 -0.03 16.22
CA MET A 237 17.95 0.83 15.59
C MET A 237 18.63 2.06 14.97
N LEU A 238 18.41 2.28 13.69
CA LEU A 238 18.93 3.40 12.91
C LEU A 238 18.10 4.68 13.11
N GLU A 239 18.63 5.82 12.63
CA GLU A 239 17.95 7.12 12.71
C GLU A 239 16.65 7.20 11.89
N ASP A 240 16.48 6.31 10.91
CA ASP A 240 15.29 6.20 10.07
C ASP A 240 14.20 5.28 10.65
N GLY A 241 14.44 4.68 11.84
CA GLY A 241 13.51 3.77 12.51
C GLY A 241 13.61 2.30 12.06
N SER A 242 14.54 1.95 11.18
CA SER A 242 14.83 0.55 10.81
C SER A 242 15.84 -0.12 11.78
N TRP A 243 15.96 -1.44 11.74
CA TRP A 243 16.98 -2.20 12.46
C TRP A 243 18.14 -2.56 11.53
N ASP A 244 19.40 -2.52 12.00
CA ASP A 244 20.57 -3.03 11.28
C ASP A 244 21.17 -4.25 12.02
N PRO A 245 21.17 -5.44 11.40
CA PRO A 245 20.51 -5.78 10.13
C PRO A 245 18.97 -5.77 10.26
N ASP A 246 18.23 -5.81 9.15
CA ASP A 246 16.77 -5.80 9.21
C ASP A 246 16.20 -6.93 10.07
N LEU A 247 15.21 -6.60 10.90
CA LEU A 247 14.56 -7.56 11.79
C LEU A 247 13.44 -8.30 11.03
N THR A 248 13.72 -9.50 10.56
CA THR A 248 12.77 -10.27 9.71
C THR A 248 11.72 -11.06 10.49
N SER A 249 11.81 -11.08 11.83
CA SER A 249 10.87 -11.78 12.70
C SER A 249 10.92 -11.22 14.11
N MET A 250 9.86 -11.40 14.88
CA MET A 250 9.85 -11.00 16.30
C MET A 250 11.00 -11.70 17.06
N PRO A 251 11.75 -10.97 17.91
CA PRO A 251 12.87 -11.57 18.61
C PRO A 251 12.38 -12.58 19.66
N PRO A 252 13.16 -13.62 19.99
CA PRO A 252 12.72 -14.64 20.93
C PRO A 252 12.64 -14.10 22.37
N PRO A 253 11.80 -14.69 23.24
CA PRO A 253 11.80 -14.36 24.67
C PRO A 253 13.18 -14.54 25.30
N GLY A 254 13.57 -13.61 26.17
CA GLY A 254 14.90 -13.53 26.75
C GLY A 254 15.87 -12.60 26.01
N THR A 255 15.43 -11.99 24.90
CA THR A 255 16.18 -10.93 24.21
C THR A 255 16.42 -9.75 25.13
N LEU A 256 17.67 -9.30 25.20
CA LEU A 256 18.06 -8.13 25.97
C LEU A 256 17.91 -6.87 25.11
N VAL A 257 17.46 -5.78 25.73
CA VAL A 257 17.24 -4.48 25.07
C VAL A 257 18.07 -3.43 25.80
N ASP A 258 18.92 -2.70 25.07
CA ASP A 258 19.59 -1.47 25.53
C ASP A 258 18.92 -0.29 24.84
N MET A 259 18.22 0.54 25.60
CA MET A 259 17.41 1.64 25.08
C MET A 259 18.17 2.95 25.00
N ASP A 260 19.27 3.11 25.75
CA ASP A 260 20.04 4.35 25.77
C ASP A 260 21.41 4.26 25.07
N GLY A 261 21.76 3.08 24.57
CA GLY A 261 22.93 2.79 23.76
C GLY A 261 24.24 2.83 24.54
N ASP A 262 24.20 2.54 25.85
CA ASP A 262 25.39 2.55 26.73
C ASP A 262 26.14 1.21 26.82
N ASP A 263 25.74 0.24 25.99
CA ASP A 263 26.18 -1.16 25.95
C ASP A 263 25.81 -1.95 27.23
N VAL A 264 24.77 -1.53 27.95
CA VAL A 264 24.18 -2.24 29.07
C VAL A 264 22.69 -2.42 28.85
N ALA A 265 22.24 -3.66 28.89
CA ALA A 265 20.83 -3.95 28.73
C ALA A 265 19.98 -3.30 29.86
N ASP A 266 18.99 -2.53 29.43
CA ASP A 266 18.00 -1.85 30.27
C ASP A 266 16.79 -2.75 30.54
N ALA A 267 16.47 -3.65 29.60
CA ALA A 267 15.29 -4.50 29.68
C ALA A 267 15.50 -5.88 29.08
N VAL A 268 14.56 -6.78 29.38
CA VAL A 268 14.45 -8.09 28.76
C VAL A 268 13.02 -8.31 28.26
N LEU A 269 12.89 -8.91 27.08
CA LEU A 269 11.61 -9.31 26.50
C LEU A 269 11.15 -10.62 27.16
N VAL A 270 9.94 -10.64 27.69
CA VAL A 270 9.42 -11.74 28.53
C VAL A 270 8.23 -12.42 27.88
N ASP A 271 8.21 -13.75 27.95
CA ASP A 271 7.05 -14.62 27.69
C ASP A 271 6.62 -15.20 29.05
N GLU A 272 5.61 -14.60 29.66
CA GLU A 272 5.10 -15.02 30.97
C GLU A 272 4.32 -16.34 30.88
N ASN A 273 3.71 -16.62 29.73
CA ASN A 273 2.76 -17.71 29.56
C ASN A 273 3.39 -18.99 28.94
N GLY A 274 4.57 -18.87 28.31
CA GLY A 274 5.37 -19.94 27.73
C GLY A 274 4.95 -20.36 26.31
N ASN A 275 4.24 -19.53 25.56
CA ASN A 275 3.77 -19.81 24.20
C ASN A 275 4.81 -19.48 23.11
N GLY A 276 5.93 -18.85 23.47
CA GLY A 276 6.97 -18.41 22.53
C GLY A 276 6.76 -17.01 21.94
N ILE A 277 5.73 -16.28 22.38
CA ILE A 277 5.39 -14.90 22.01
C ILE A 277 5.78 -14.00 23.19
N ILE A 278 6.23 -12.77 22.90
CA ILE A 278 6.59 -11.80 23.94
C ILE A 278 5.31 -11.18 24.50
N ASP A 279 5.05 -11.41 25.79
CA ASP A 279 3.93 -10.85 26.55
C ASP A 279 4.25 -9.44 27.10
N GLY A 280 5.53 -9.07 27.18
CA GLY A 280 5.91 -7.77 27.73
C GLY A 280 7.40 -7.52 27.87
N ILE A 281 7.70 -6.35 28.43
CA ILE A 281 9.06 -5.85 28.66
C ILE A 281 9.28 -5.73 30.18
N ASP A 282 10.29 -6.42 30.71
CA ASP A 282 10.78 -6.28 32.10
C ASP A 282 11.95 -5.29 32.10
N ILE A 283 11.66 -4.07 32.52
CA ILE A 283 12.59 -2.93 32.58
C ILE A 283 13.30 -2.95 33.93
N GLY A 284 14.62 -3.14 33.90
CA GLY A 284 15.44 -3.32 35.10
C GLY A 284 15.62 -4.78 35.51
N MET A 285 15.08 -5.73 34.75
CA MET A 285 15.38 -7.16 34.79
C MET A 285 15.14 -7.80 36.16
N ASP A 286 14.04 -7.46 36.82
CA ASP A 286 13.73 -7.96 38.17
C ASP A 286 12.85 -9.22 38.18
N GLY A 287 12.46 -9.67 36.99
CA GLY A 287 11.60 -10.83 36.73
C GLY A 287 10.12 -10.50 36.75
N THR A 288 9.73 -9.23 36.61
CA THR A 288 8.34 -8.79 36.47
C THR A 288 8.16 -7.93 35.23
N VAL A 289 7.06 -8.12 34.50
CA VAL A 289 6.73 -7.28 33.33
C VAL A 289 6.34 -5.88 33.81
N ASP A 290 7.09 -4.86 33.39
CA ASP A 290 6.82 -3.46 33.69
C ASP A 290 5.88 -2.84 32.65
N THR A 291 6.16 -3.14 31.38
CA THR A 291 5.37 -2.68 30.24
C THR A 291 4.77 -3.91 29.58
N PRO A 292 3.51 -4.27 29.89
CA PRO A 292 2.83 -5.31 29.15
C PRO A 292 2.74 -4.89 27.70
N ILE A 293 3.09 -5.80 26.80
CA ILE A 293 2.69 -5.66 25.41
C ILE A 293 1.28 -6.22 25.41
N GLU A 294 0.30 -5.33 25.41
CA GLU A 294 -1.06 -5.77 25.14
C GLU A 294 -1.02 -6.34 23.72
N GLU A 295 -1.07 -7.67 23.57
CA GLU A 295 -1.68 -8.25 22.38
C GLU A 295 -2.96 -7.45 22.20
N SER A 296 -3.14 -6.81 21.04
CA SER A 296 -4.31 -5.99 20.78
C SER A 296 -5.55 -6.87 20.97
N GLU A 297 -6.08 -6.89 22.20
CA GLU A 297 -7.31 -7.58 22.55
C GLU A 297 -8.40 -6.77 21.86
N GLY A 298 -8.73 -7.14 20.63
CA GLY A 298 -9.99 -6.77 20.00
C GLY A 298 -11.11 -6.96 21.03
N GLY A 299 -11.66 -5.84 21.49
CA GLY A 299 -12.35 -5.72 22.77
C GLY A 299 -13.34 -6.85 23.07
N GLY A 300 -12.93 -7.76 23.95
CA GLY A 300 -13.74 -8.84 24.51
C GLY A 300 -14.84 -8.31 25.41
N GLY A 301 -16.04 -8.15 24.88
CA GLY A 301 -17.26 -8.03 25.66
C GLY A 301 -17.65 -9.37 26.29
N ASP A 302 -17.29 -9.57 27.55
CA ASP A 302 -17.75 -10.68 28.40
C ASP A 302 -19.28 -10.84 28.36
N GLY A 303 -19.76 -11.97 27.80
CA GLY A 303 -21.19 -12.10 27.49
C GLY A 303 -21.82 -13.49 27.46
N GLY A 304 -21.20 -14.54 28.00
CA GLY A 304 -21.92 -15.68 28.59
C GLY A 304 -22.61 -16.71 27.68
N GLY A 305 -22.01 -17.90 27.59
CA GLY A 305 -22.64 -19.20 27.83
C GLY A 305 -23.92 -19.59 27.06
N GLY A 306 -23.77 -20.56 26.16
CA GLY A 306 -24.85 -21.49 25.81
C GLY A 306 -24.62 -22.15 24.47
N GLY A 307 -24.20 -23.43 24.48
CA GLY A 307 -23.91 -24.19 23.27
C GLY A 307 -25.01 -24.11 22.21
N GLY A 308 -24.58 -23.74 21.01
CA GLY A 308 -25.42 -23.66 19.83
C GLY A 308 -24.68 -23.06 18.65
N GLY A 309 -23.75 -23.82 18.06
CA GLY A 309 -23.24 -23.63 16.69
C GLY A 309 -22.88 -22.20 16.32
N ASP A 310 -21.92 -21.60 17.01
CA ASP A 310 -21.28 -20.38 16.53
C ASP A 310 -20.32 -20.81 15.42
N GLY A 311 -20.47 -20.23 14.24
CA GLY A 311 -19.58 -20.49 13.11
C GLY A 311 -18.15 -20.03 13.38
N PRO A 312 -17.25 -20.11 12.37
CA PRO A 312 -15.91 -19.56 12.50
C PRO A 312 -15.98 -18.08 12.90
N GLY A 313 -15.14 -17.69 13.87
CA GLY A 313 -15.02 -16.34 14.37
C GLY A 313 -13.80 -15.64 13.78
N ALA A 314 -13.65 -14.35 14.09
CA ALA A 314 -12.41 -13.63 13.80
C ALA A 314 -11.21 -14.37 14.40
N GLY A 315 -10.12 -14.48 13.64
CA GLY A 315 -8.96 -15.28 13.97
C GLY A 315 -8.99 -16.71 13.43
N THR A 316 -10.11 -17.21 12.87
CA THR A 316 -10.13 -18.51 12.19
C THR A 316 -9.17 -18.50 10.99
N GLN A 317 -8.28 -19.47 10.91
CA GLN A 317 -7.28 -19.60 9.85
C GLN A 317 -7.64 -20.75 8.90
N LEU A 318 -7.29 -20.62 7.63
CA LEU A 318 -7.45 -21.65 6.60
C LEU A 318 -6.12 -21.93 5.90
N ASP A 319 -5.77 -23.20 5.76
CA ASP A 319 -4.65 -23.68 4.95
C ASP A 319 -5.25 -24.54 3.83
N THR A 320 -5.32 -23.96 2.64
CA THR A 320 -6.08 -24.45 1.48
C THR A 320 -5.35 -25.51 0.68
N ASP A 321 -4.02 -25.58 0.77
CA ASP A 321 -3.19 -26.58 0.10
C ASP A 321 -2.56 -27.62 1.03
N ALA A 322 -2.75 -27.46 2.34
CA ALA A 322 -2.28 -28.30 3.42
C ALA A 322 -0.75 -28.42 3.49
N ASP A 323 -0.03 -27.34 3.18
CA ASP A 323 1.43 -27.29 3.25
C ASP A 323 1.97 -26.95 4.66
N GLY A 324 1.09 -26.53 5.57
CA GLY A 324 1.41 -26.13 6.94
C GLY A 324 1.64 -24.62 7.13
N ILE A 325 1.37 -23.81 6.12
CA ILE A 325 1.30 -22.35 6.18
C ILE A 325 -0.18 -21.94 6.03
N TRP A 326 -0.63 -21.01 6.86
CA TRP A 326 -2.01 -20.51 6.79
C TRP A 326 -2.15 -19.50 5.65
N ASP A 327 -3.04 -19.81 4.70
CA ASP A 327 -3.30 -19.00 3.51
C ASP A 327 -4.23 -17.82 3.80
N HIS A 328 -5.18 -17.99 4.71
CA HIS A 328 -6.21 -16.99 5.00
C HIS A 328 -6.53 -16.86 6.48
N VAL A 329 -6.85 -15.65 6.94
CA VAL A 329 -7.33 -15.38 8.31
C VAL A 329 -8.68 -14.67 8.27
N MET A 330 -9.65 -15.12 9.07
CA MET A 330 -10.95 -14.45 9.19
C MET A 330 -10.81 -13.16 10.00
N LEU A 331 -11.21 -12.03 9.42
CA LEU A 331 -11.21 -10.72 10.04
C LEU A 331 -12.46 -10.52 10.93
N GLU A 332 -12.44 -9.48 11.77
CA GLU A 332 -13.56 -9.11 12.65
C GLU A 332 -14.87 -8.83 11.92
N ASP A 333 -14.79 -8.42 10.64
CA ASP A 333 -15.97 -8.17 9.81
C ASP A 333 -16.56 -9.44 9.16
N GLY A 334 -15.94 -10.60 9.42
CA GLY A 334 -16.33 -11.91 8.89
C GLY A 334 -15.85 -12.20 7.48
N SER A 335 -15.02 -11.33 6.89
CA SER A 335 -14.29 -11.62 5.64
C SER A 335 -12.99 -12.39 5.94
N PHE A 336 -12.36 -12.94 4.91
CA PHE A 336 -11.02 -13.56 5.02
C PHE A 336 -9.98 -12.62 4.40
N ASP A 337 -8.76 -12.64 4.91
CA ASP A 337 -7.60 -11.91 4.38
C ASP A 337 -6.48 -12.89 3.95
N PRO A 338 -6.06 -12.89 2.67
CA PRO A 338 -6.68 -12.17 1.57
C PRO A 338 -8.11 -12.68 1.27
N PRO A 339 -8.99 -11.88 0.62
CA PRO A 339 -10.36 -12.27 0.31
C PRO A 339 -10.45 -13.57 -0.47
N LEU A 340 -11.24 -14.52 0.03
CA LEU A 340 -11.55 -15.75 -0.71
C LEU A 340 -12.30 -15.43 -2.00
N THR A 341 -11.64 -15.63 -3.14
CA THR A 341 -12.24 -15.48 -4.48
C THR A 341 -13.06 -16.71 -4.90
N SER A 342 -12.87 -17.83 -4.20
CA SER A 342 -13.63 -19.07 -4.39
C SER A 342 -13.74 -19.86 -3.08
N MET A 343 -14.65 -20.84 -3.06
CA MET A 343 -14.83 -21.70 -1.90
C MET A 343 -13.61 -22.64 -1.76
N PRO A 344 -13.02 -22.78 -0.56
CA PRO A 344 -11.84 -23.61 -0.39
C PRO A 344 -12.10 -25.07 -0.80
N PRO A 345 -11.11 -25.76 -1.39
CA PRO A 345 -11.27 -27.14 -1.82
C PRO A 345 -11.46 -28.10 -0.63
N PRO A 346 -12.13 -29.26 -0.82
CA PRO A 346 -12.16 -30.30 0.21
C PRO A 346 -10.74 -30.73 0.56
N GLY A 347 -10.44 -30.87 1.85
CA GLY A 347 -9.07 -31.11 2.35
C GLY A 347 -8.38 -29.88 2.93
N THR A 348 -8.96 -28.67 2.76
CA THR A 348 -8.51 -27.45 3.45
C THR A 348 -8.50 -27.67 4.96
N LEU A 349 -7.37 -27.39 5.60
CA LEU A 349 -7.25 -27.40 7.06
C LEU A 349 -7.88 -26.11 7.62
N VAL A 350 -8.49 -26.21 8.79
CA VAL A 350 -9.08 -25.07 9.49
C VAL A 350 -8.55 -25.06 10.91
N ASP A 351 -8.11 -23.91 11.37
CA ASP A 351 -7.82 -23.61 12.78
C ASP A 351 -8.86 -22.59 13.24
N MET A 352 -9.71 -22.96 14.18
CA MET A 352 -10.82 -22.12 14.63
C MET A 352 -10.44 -21.24 15.81
N ASP A 353 -9.40 -21.58 16.57
CA ASP A 353 -8.99 -20.85 17.78
C ASP A 353 -7.68 -20.07 17.64
N GLY A 354 -7.00 -20.18 16.49
CA GLY A 354 -5.82 -19.40 16.12
C GLY A 354 -4.54 -19.88 16.80
N ASP A 355 -4.50 -21.10 17.32
CA ASP A 355 -3.33 -21.66 18.00
C ASP A 355 -2.25 -22.23 17.05
N ASN A 356 -2.46 -22.09 15.74
CA ASN A 356 -1.69 -22.64 14.63
C ASN A 356 -1.69 -24.18 14.58
N VAL A 357 -2.72 -24.82 15.12
CA VAL A 357 -2.96 -26.25 14.98
C VAL A 357 -4.31 -26.47 14.31
N ALA A 358 -4.32 -27.24 13.22
CA ALA A 358 -5.57 -27.58 12.54
C ALA A 358 -6.54 -28.30 13.50
N ASP A 359 -7.65 -27.65 13.78
CA ASP A 359 -8.78 -28.20 14.53
C ASP A 359 -9.56 -29.24 13.72
N GLY A 360 -9.40 -29.24 12.39
CA GLY A 360 -10.12 -30.12 11.48
C GLY A 360 -9.97 -29.78 10.01
N VAL A 361 -10.82 -30.39 9.20
CA VAL A 361 -10.74 -30.35 7.73
C VAL A 361 -12.10 -30.09 7.11
N LEU A 362 -12.15 -29.30 6.03
CA LEU A 362 -13.36 -29.14 5.22
C LEU A 362 -13.62 -30.40 4.36
N VAL A 363 -14.83 -30.96 4.45
CA VAL A 363 -15.19 -32.23 3.80
C VAL A 363 -16.35 -32.05 2.83
N ASP A 364 -16.15 -32.54 1.60
CA ASP A 364 -17.22 -32.86 0.63
C ASP A 364 -17.54 -34.36 0.77
N GLN A 365 -18.44 -34.69 1.68
CA GLN A 365 -18.77 -36.07 2.04
C GLN A 365 -19.54 -36.76 0.91
N ASN A 366 -20.29 -36.00 0.12
CA ASN A 366 -21.19 -36.53 -0.88
C ASN A 366 -20.57 -36.55 -2.31
N GLY A 367 -19.45 -35.87 -2.51
CA GLY A 367 -18.66 -35.81 -3.74
C GLY A 367 -19.27 -34.93 -4.83
N ASN A 368 -20.06 -33.91 -4.47
CA ASN A 368 -20.72 -33.01 -5.42
C ASN A 368 -19.88 -31.77 -5.76
N GLY A 369 -18.71 -31.59 -5.15
CA GLY A 369 -17.84 -30.43 -5.31
C GLY A 369 -18.23 -29.24 -4.42
N THR A 370 -19.05 -29.43 -3.39
CA THR A 370 -19.34 -28.43 -2.35
C THR A 370 -18.98 -28.98 -0.98
N ILE A 371 -18.44 -28.14 -0.10
CA ILE A 371 -18.16 -28.55 1.29
C ILE A 371 -19.49 -28.80 2.01
N ASP A 372 -19.68 -30.03 2.48
CA ASP A 372 -20.84 -30.47 3.26
C ASP A 372 -20.72 -30.08 4.74
N GLY A 373 -19.49 -29.94 5.21
CA GLY A 373 -19.21 -29.48 6.56
C GLY A 373 -17.77 -29.70 6.99
N TYR A 374 -17.60 -29.71 8.30
CA TYR A 374 -16.33 -29.75 8.98
C TYR A 374 -16.12 -31.08 9.70
N ASP A 375 -14.95 -31.69 9.52
CA ASP A 375 -14.50 -32.93 10.17
C ASP A 375 -13.40 -32.60 11.20
N ALA A 376 -13.83 -32.45 12.46
CA ALA A 376 -12.92 -32.16 13.58
C ALA A 376 -12.20 -33.42 14.07
N GLY A 377 -12.76 -34.60 13.78
CA GLY A 377 -12.19 -35.90 14.14
C GLY A 377 -11.12 -36.42 13.16
N ASN A 378 -11.01 -35.79 11.99
CA ASN A 378 -10.19 -36.21 10.86
C ASN A 378 -10.45 -37.70 10.47
N ASP A 379 -11.73 -38.10 10.46
CA ASP A 379 -12.17 -39.47 10.13
C ASP A 379 -12.79 -39.61 8.73
N GLY A 380 -12.83 -38.51 7.98
CA GLY A 380 -13.40 -38.37 6.64
C GLY A 380 -14.93 -38.20 6.64
N THR A 381 -15.54 -37.88 7.78
CA THR A 381 -16.98 -37.63 7.89
C THR A 381 -17.29 -36.29 8.53
N VAL A 382 -18.37 -35.65 8.10
CA VAL A 382 -18.78 -34.35 8.63
C VAL A 382 -19.26 -34.50 10.08
N ASP A 383 -18.55 -33.84 11.00
CA ASP A 383 -18.93 -33.69 12.41
C ASP A 383 -19.89 -32.52 12.60
N ILE A 384 -19.59 -31.39 11.94
CA ILE A 384 -20.36 -30.15 12.02
C ILE A 384 -20.83 -29.79 10.60
N PRO A 385 -22.13 -29.95 10.28
CA PRO A 385 -22.64 -29.62 8.95
C PRO A 385 -22.62 -28.11 8.74
N ILE A 386 -22.17 -27.67 7.55
CA ILE A 386 -22.39 -26.30 7.10
C ILE A 386 -23.79 -26.28 6.50
N GLU A 387 -24.74 -25.64 7.20
CA GLU A 387 -26.07 -25.45 6.64
C GLU A 387 -25.95 -24.50 5.44
N GLU A 388 -26.06 -25.03 4.22
CA GLU A 388 -26.31 -24.22 3.03
C GLU A 388 -27.51 -23.31 3.37
N GLY A 389 -27.30 -22.00 3.38
CA GLY A 389 -28.30 -21.00 3.77
C GLY A 389 -29.58 -21.10 2.96
N GLY A 390 -30.44 -22.05 3.32
CA GLY A 390 -31.79 -22.19 2.83
C GLY A 390 -32.59 -21.09 3.50
N GLY A 391 -32.78 -19.98 2.79
CA GLY A 391 -33.73 -18.95 3.19
C GLY A 391 -35.10 -19.59 3.43
N ASP A 392 -35.43 -19.84 4.69
CA ASP A 392 -36.73 -20.31 5.13
C ASP A 392 -37.73 -19.19 4.84
N ASP A 393 -38.41 -19.29 3.71
CA ASP A 393 -39.41 -18.35 3.22
C ASP A 393 -40.75 -18.53 3.96
N GLY A 394 -40.72 -18.51 5.29
CA GLY A 394 -41.83 -18.07 6.15
C GLY A 394 -43.23 -18.59 5.80
N GLY A 395 -43.35 -19.84 5.36
CA GLY A 395 -44.60 -20.47 4.94
C GLY A 395 -45.42 -21.01 6.11
N GLY A 396 -45.83 -20.14 7.03
CA GLY A 396 -46.70 -20.48 8.16
C GLY A 396 -48.10 -20.95 7.74
N GLY A 397 -48.27 -22.25 7.51
CA GLY A 397 -49.57 -22.92 7.45
C GLY A 397 -50.02 -23.38 8.85
N PRO A 398 -51.27 -23.11 9.28
CA PRO A 398 -51.70 -23.46 10.63
C PRO A 398 -51.95 -24.98 10.79
N PRO A 399 -51.65 -25.56 11.97
CA PRO A 399 -51.80 -26.98 12.23
C PRO A 399 -53.27 -27.39 12.42
N HIS A 400 -53.59 -28.60 11.94
CA HIS A 400 -54.83 -29.33 12.24
C HIS A 400 -54.66 -30.26 13.43
#